data_AF-A0A963MQU9-F1
#
_entry.id   AF-A0A963MQU9-F1
#
_cell.length_a   1.000
_cell.length_b   1.000
_cell.length_c   1.000
_cell.angle_alpha   90.00
_cell.angle_beta   90.00
_cell.angle_gamma   90.00
#
_symmetry.space_group_name_H-M   'P 1'
#
loop_
_entity.id
_entity.type
_entity.pdbx_description
1 polymer ?
#
loop_
_entity_poly.entity_id
_entity_poly.type
_entity_poly.pdbx_seq_one_letter_code
_entity_poly.pdbx_strand_id
1 'polypeptide(L)'
;MKLTARIDTDCRCLDRYFHKLYVLLQEALSEENAAPLEVHDYDADESQAIYHGSSHLIKPDMLMNIYSLVDFWMNEICEYHRKQKNLSLGSKDIKGDNELHARHKYLTAYAGLNLDNVQASYMRLNELRRVRNTFTHGGGHVPSKREADFSAIDGIVLSGSLISIEDSFIWSALEHAKKYLQAAARA
;
A
#
# COMPACT_ATOMS: atom_id res chain seq x y z
N MET A 1 -6.64 -11.68 23.19
CA MET A 1 -5.63 -12.05 22.16
C MET A 1 -4.55 -10.98 22.12
N LYS A 2 -3.26 -11.35 22.10
CA LYS A 2 -2.14 -10.36 22.06
C LYS A 2 -2.22 -9.53 20.76
N LEU A 3 -1.84 -8.26 20.82
CA LEU A 3 -1.88 -7.32 19.68
C LEU A 3 -1.17 -7.88 18.43
N THR A 4 0.01 -8.46 18.65
CA THR A 4 0.82 -9.12 17.61
C THR A 4 0.13 -10.28 16.90
N ALA A 5 -0.72 -11.04 17.61
CA ALA A 5 -1.48 -12.14 17.02
C ALA A 5 -2.64 -11.63 16.15
N ARG A 6 -3.26 -10.49 16.51
CA ARG A 6 -4.26 -9.83 15.67
C ARG A 6 -3.63 -9.31 14.38
N ILE A 7 -2.49 -8.62 14.49
CA ILE A 7 -1.71 -8.14 13.33
C ILE A 7 -1.32 -9.31 12.40
N ASP A 8 -0.82 -10.43 12.96
CA ASP A 8 -0.45 -11.60 12.16
C ASP A 8 -1.65 -12.19 11.42
N THR A 9 -2.80 -12.30 12.09
CA THR A 9 -4.04 -12.78 11.47
C THR A 9 -4.48 -11.89 10.31
N ASP A 10 -4.52 -10.57 10.49
CA ASP A 10 -4.95 -9.65 9.44
C ASP A 10 -3.99 -9.65 8.25
N CYS A 11 -2.67 -9.72 8.50
CA CYS A 11 -1.67 -9.86 7.43
C CYS A 11 -1.87 -11.16 6.64
N ARG A 12 -2.19 -12.28 7.31
CA ARG A 12 -2.51 -13.56 6.64
C ARG A 12 -3.82 -13.50 5.87
N CYS A 13 -4.80 -12.74 6.35
CA CYS A 13 -6.05 -12.53 5.64
C CYS A 13 -5.80 -11.75 4.34
N LEU A 14 -5.02 -10.66 4.39
CA LEU A 14 -4.62 -9.92 3.19
C LEU A 14 -3.78 -10.78 2.24
N ASP A 15 -2.81 -11.54 2.76
CA ASP A 15 -2.00 -12.45 1.96
C ASP A 15 -2.88 -13.43 1.15
N ARG A 16 -3.82 -14.12 1.82
CA ARG A 16 -4.76 -15.03 1.16
C ARG A 16 -5.69 -14.31 0.18
N TYR A 17 -6.14 -13.12 0.52
CA TYR A 17 -6.97 -12.30 -0.36
C TYR A 17 -6.20 -11.90 -1.62
N PHE A 18 -4.94 -11.53 -1.48
CA PHE A 18 -4.07 -11.16 -2.60
C PHE A 18 -3.79 -12.32 -3.53
N HIS A 19 -3.58 -13.53 -3.01
CA HIS A 19 -3.51 -14.73 -3.87
C HIS A 19 -4.76 -14.90 -4.74
N LYS A 20 -5.96 -14.63 -4.21
CA LYS A 20 -7.21 -14.66 -5.00
C LYS A 20 -7.27 -13.55 -6.03
N LEU A 21 -6.87 -12.34 -5.66
CA LEU A 21 -6.79 -11.21 -6.60
C LEU A 21 -5.77 -11.46 -7.72
N TYR A 22 -4.70 -12.20 -7.45
CA TYR A 22 -3.75 -12.60 -8.48
C TYR A 22 -4.33 -13.58 -9.47
N VAL A 23 -5.13 -14.55 -9.02
CA VAL A 23 -5.87 -15.43 -9.94
C VAL A 23 -6.79 -14.59 -10.84
N LEU A 24 -7.57 -13.68 -10.23
CA LEU A 24 -8.43 -12.76 -10.98
C LEU A 24 -7.63 -11.88 -11.96
N LEU A 25 -6.44 -11.41 -11.57
CA LEU A 25 -5.58 -10.63 -12.44
C LEU A 25 -5.11 -11.44 -13.66
N GLN A 26 -4.75 -12.71 -13.49
CA GLN A 26 -4.36 -13.55 -14.61
C GLN A 26 -5.53 -13.83 -15.55
N GLU A 27 -6.73 -14.04 -15.01
CA GLU A 27 -7.96 -14.17 -15.79
C GLU A 27 -8.25 -12.90 -16.59
N ALA A 28 -8.25 -11.74 -15.91
CA ALA A 28 -8.47 -10.44 -16.55
C ALA A 28 -7.43 -10.16 -17.64
N LEU A 29 -6.14 -10.38 -17.39
CA LEU A 29 -5.09 -10.20 -18.40
C LEU A 29 -5.28 -11.15 -19.60
N SER A 30 -5.73 -12.38 -19.37
CA SER A 30 -5.98 -13.34 -20.45
C SER A 30 -7.14 -12.88 -21.34
N GLU A 31 -8.22 -12.39 -20.72
CA GLU A 31 -9.36 -11.79 -21.42
C GLU A 31 -8.94 -10.54 -22.20
N GLU A 32 -8.16 -9.65 -21.58
CA GLU A 32 -7.70 -8.40 -22.21
C GLU A 32 -6.81 -8.66 -23.42
N ASN A 33 -5.95 -9.67 -23.35
CA ASN A 33 -5.09 -10.06 -24.47
C ASN A 33 -5.85 -10.80 -25.59
N ALA A 34 -6.98 -11.45 -25.27
CA ALA A 34 -7.84 -12.12 -26.24
C ALA A 34 -8.89 -11.18 -26.85
N ALA A 35 -9.11 -10.01 -26.26
CA ALA A 35 -10.08 -9.03 -26.73
C ALA A 35 -9.69 -8.49 -28.12
N PRO A 36 -10.66 -8.28 -29.03
CA PRO A 36 -10.40 -7.65 -30.32
C PRO A 36 -9.85 -6.23 -30.13
N LEU A 37 -8.84 -5.85 -30.91
CA LEU A 37 -8.29 -4.49 -30.92
C LEU A 37 -9.31 -3.45 -31.42
N GLU A 38 -10.23 -3.87 -32.29
CA GLU A 38 -11.37 -3.10 -32.78
C GLU A 38 -12.63 -3.99 -32.71
N VAL A 39 -13.67 -3.53 -32.02
CA VAL A 39 -14.98 -4.19 -32.02
C VAL A 39 -15.80 -3.57 -33.15
N HIS A 40 -16.03 -4.34 -34.22
CA HIS A 40 -16.95 -3.95 -35.28
C HIS A 40 -18.36 -4.41 -34.91
N ASP A 41 -19.21 -3.47 -34.53
CA ASP A 41 -20.66 -3.65 -34.47
C ASP A 41 -21.25 -3.20 -35.82
N TYR A 42 -21.78 -4.14 -36.59
CA TYR A 42 -22.36 -3.87 -37.91
C TYR A 42 -23.81 -3.36 -37.84
N ASP A 43 -24.44 -3.38 -36.66
CA ASP A 43 -25.87 -3.05 -36.47
C ASP A 43 -26.12 -1.83 -35.55
N ALA A 44 -25.08 -1.18 -35.02
CA ALA A 44 -25.22 0.01 -34.16
C ALA A 44 -24.90 1.32 -34.90
N ASP A 45 -25.83 2.29 -34.84
CA ASP A 45 -25.69 3.66 -35.38
C ASP A 45 -24.71 4.53 -34.54
N GLU A 46 -24.28 4.04 -33.38
CA GLU A 46 -23.22 4.63 -32.56
C GLU A 46 -22.13 3.56 -32.31
N SER A 47 -21.04 3.71 -33.06
CA SER A 47 -19.76 3.09 -32.78
C SER A 47 -19.39 3.18 -31.29
N GLN A 48 -18.73 2.14 -30.77
CA GLN A 48 -17.87 2.08 -29.56
C GLN A 48 -18.34 1.08 -28.47
N ALA A 49 -18.40 -0.22 -28.78
CA ALA A 49 -18.23 -1.24 -27.75
C ALA A 49 -16.73 -1.31 -27.36
N ILE A 50 -16.29 -0.37 -26.52
CA ILE A 50 -14.92 -0.37 -26.00
C ILE A 50 -14.82 -1.50 -24.99
N TYR A 51 -13.96 -2.48 -25.25
CA TYR A 51 -13.63 -3.48 -24.24
C TYR A 51 -12.96 -2.78 -23.04
N HIS A 52 -13.56 -2.90 -21.86
CA HIS A 52 -13.11 -2.24 -20.64
C HIS A 52 -12.28 -3.19 -19.79
N GLY A 53 -10.97 -3.20 -20.03
CA GLY A 53 -10.01 -3.94 -19.19
C GLY A 53 -10.03 -3.45 -17.75
N SER A 54 -9.89 -4.37 -16.79
CA SER A 54 -9.92 -4.08 -15.34
C SER A 54 -8.64 -4.50 -14.60
N SER A 55 -7.70 -5.17 -15.29
CA SER A 55 -6.43 -5.65 -14.71
C SER A 55 -5.64 -4.53 -14.04
N HIS A 56 -5.68 -3.34 -14.63
CA HIS A 56 -4.97 -2.14 -14.16
C HIS A 56 -5.50 -1.61 -12.81
N LEU A 57 -6.68 -2.04 -12.35
CA LEU A 57 -7.26 -1.63 -11.06
C LEU A 57 -6.82 -2.54 -9.91
N ILE A 58 -6.48 -3.79 -10.19
CA ILE A 58 -6.29 -4.83 -9.16
C ILE A 58 -5.09 -4.53 -8.25
N LYS A 59 -3.91 -4.24 -8.80
CA LYS A 59 -2.71 -3.96 -7.97
C LYS A 59 -2.81 -2.64 -7.20
N PRO A 60 -3.33 -1.54 -7.78
CA PRO A 60 -3.65 -0.35 -7.01
C PRO A 60 -4.57 -0.63 -5.82
N ASP A 61 -5.60 -1.44 -5.99
CA ASP A 61 -6.49 -1.83 -4.88
C ASP A 61 -5.76 -2.61 -3.80
N MET A 62 -4.88 -3.56 -4.17
CA MET A 62 -4.04 -4.28 -3.22
C MET A 62 -3.16 -3.32 -2.42
N LEU A 63 -2.56 -2.33 -3.09
CA LEU A 63 -1.73 -1.30 -2.48
C LEU A 63 -2.53 -0.46 -1.46
N MET A 64 -3.76 -0.06 -1.80
CA MET A 64 -4.68 0.64 -0.89
C MET A 64 -5.01 -0.20 0.35
N ASN A 65 -5.23 -1.50 0.17
CA ASN A 65 -5.51 -2.45 1.25
C ASN A 65 -4.32 -2.59 2.22
N ILE A 66 -3.09 -2.70 1.72
CA ILE A 66 -1.89 -2.74 2.57
C ILE A 66 -1.78 -1.44 3.38
N TYR A 67 -1.93 -0.28 2.74
CA TYR A 67 -1.76 0.98 3.46
C TYR A 67 -2.88 1.20 4.49
N SER A 68 -4.11 0.79 4.20
CA SER A 68 -5.23 0.83 5.15
C SER A 68 -4.97 -0.04 6.39
N LEU A 69 -4.40 -1.24 6.19
CA LEU A 69 -3.96 -2.10 7.29
C LEU A 69 -2.90 -1.41 8.16
N VAL A 70 -1.90 -0.80 7.53
CA VAL A 70 -0.82 -0.07 8.23
C VAL A 70 -1.39 1.10 9.02
N ASP A 71 -2.28 1.89 8.42
CA ASP A 71 -2.86 3.07 9.06
C ASP A 71 -3.64 2.69 10.33
N PHE A 72 -4.52 1.70 10.19
CA PHE A 72 -5.30 1.16 11.29
C PHE A 72 -4.41 0.65 12.43
N TRP A 73 -3.48 -0.27 12.13
CA TRP A 73 -2.67 -0.88 13.17
C TRP A 73 -1.68 0.07 13.79
N MET A 74 -1.14 1.04 13.05
CA MET A 74 -0.30 2.09 13.61
C MET A 74 -1.06 2.91 14.64
N ASN A 75 -2.31 3.27 14.37
CA ASN A 75 -3.14 3.98 15.34
C ASN A 75 -3.38 3.13 16.60
N GLU A 76 -3.74 1.86 16.43
CA GLU A 76 -3.96 0.94 17.57
C GLU A 76 -2.70 0.72 18.40
N ILE A 77 -1.52 0.62 17.77
CA ILE A 77 -0.24 0.46 18.45
C ILE A 77 0.12 1.73 19.23
N CYS A 78 -0.07 2.92 18.65
CA CYS A 78 0.13 4.18 19.37
C CYS A 78 -0.75 4.26 20.62
N GLU A 79 -2.05 3.95 20.50
CA GLU A 79 -2.97 3.97 21.64
C GLU A 79 -2.65 2.89 22.69
N TYR A 80 -2.18 1.72 22.25
CA TYR A 80 -1.70 0.67 23.14
C TYR A 80 -0.54 1.17 24.00
N HIS A 81 0.49 1.76 23.39
CA HIS A 81 1.65 2.30 24.10
C HIS A 81 1.30 3.49 24.98
N ARG A 82 0.40 4.35 24.52
CA ARG A 82 -0.11 5.48 25.32
C ARG A 82 -0.68 5.00 26.65
N LYS A 83 -1.57 3.99 26.60
CA LYS A 83 -2.21 3.42 27.79
C LYS A 83 -1.21 2.65 28.65
N GLN A 84 -0.36 1.83 28.04
CA GLN A 84 0.61 1.01 28.77
C GLN A 84 1.62 1.87 29.54
N LYS A 85 2.07 2.99 28.97
CA LYS A 85 3.06 3.89 29.56
C LYS A 85 2.45 5.12 30.25
N ASN A 86 1.12 5.19 30.38
CA ASN A 86 0.39 6.32 30.95
C ASN A 86 0.79 7.68 30.35
N LEU A 87 0.97 7.74 29.03
CA LEU A 87 1.35 8.97 28.34
C LEU A 87 0.16 9.91 28.18
N SER A 88 0.40 11.21 28.38
CA SER A 88 -0.65 12.23 28.31
C SER A 88 -1.06 12.59 26.89
N LEU A 89 -0.12 12.59 25.95
CA LEU A 89 -0.36 12.93 24.55
C LEU A 89 -0.64 11.68 23.71
N GLY A 90 -1.52 11.84 22.71
CA GLY A 90 -1.76 10.86 21.66
C GLY A 90 -0.90 11.12 20.42
N SER A 91 -0.92 10.19 19.48
CA SER A 91 -0.14 10.33 18.24
C SER A 91 -0.61 11.50 17.36
N LYS A 92 -1.86 11.95 17.52
CA LYS A 92 -2.42 13.12 16.84
C LYS A 92 -1.85 14.45 17.32
N ASP A 93 -1.27 14.47 18.53
CA ASP A 93 -0.63 15.66 19.09
C ASP A 93 0.82 15.84 18.57
N ILE A 94 1.35 14.85 17.85
CA ILE A 94 2.71 14.88 17.31
C ILE A 94 2.70 15.42 15.89
N LYS A 95 3.48 16.48 15.67
CA LYS A 95 3.73 17.01 14.33
C LYS A 95 4.76 16.15 13.58
N GLY A 96 4.39 15.72 12.37
CA GLY A 96 5.26 15.07 11.39
C GLY A 96 4.92 15.52 9.96
N ASP A 97 5.77 15.18 8.99
CA ASP A 97 5.58 15.61 7.60
C ASP A 97 4.36 14.96 6.92
N ASN A 98 3.93 13.83 7.46
CA ASN A 98 2.74 13.09 7.09
C ASN A 98 2.32 12.20 8.27
N GLU A 99 1.14 11.59 8.19
CA GLU A 99 0.60 10.79 9.30
C GLU A 99 1.46 9.58 9.67
N LEU A 100 2.05 8.89 8.68
CA LEU A 100 2.97 7.77 8.94
C LEU A 100 4.19 8.24 9.74
N HIS A 101 4.79 9.37 9.33
CA HIS A 101 5.92 9.97 10.03
C HIS A 101 5.53 10.45 11.44
N ALA A 102 4.36 11.09 11.60
CA ALA A 102 3.87 11.52 12.91
C ALA A 102 3.70 10.33 13.88
N ARG A 103 3.10 9.22 13.43
CA ARG A 103 2.93 8.00 14.24
C ARG A 103 4.27 7.31 14.52
N HIS A 104 5.19 7.23 13.55
CA HIS A 104 6.54 6.69 13.79
C HIS A 104 7.31 7.52 14.82
N LYS A 105 7.26 8.86 14.70
CA LYS A 105 7.88 9.79 15.65
C LYS A 105 7.25 9.69 17.04
N TYR A 106 5.93 9.52 17.13
CA TYR A 106 5.26 9.24 18.40
C TYR A 106 5.84 8.00 19.06
N LEU A 107 5.93 6.87 18.33
CA LEU A 107 6.42 5.61 18.88
C LEU A 107 7.89 5.69 19.33
N THR A 108 8.74 6.31 18.52
CA THR A 108 10.19 6.37 18.78
C THR A 108 10.56 7.49 19.75
N ALA A 109 10.25 8.74 19.41
CA ALA A 109 10.73 9.91 20.15
C ALA A 109 9.92 10.21 21.42
N TYR A 110 8.63 9.86 21.46
CA TYR A 110 7.77 10.17 22.61
C TYR A 110 7.47 8.95 23.49
N ALA A 111 7.08 7.83 22.88
CA ALA A 111 6.86 6.57 23.60
C ALA A 111 8.17 5.78 23.84
N GLY A 112 9.30 6.20 23.27
CA GLY A 112 10.63 5.67 23.58
C GLY A 112 10.89 4.24 23.07
N LEU A 113 10.24 3.82 21.99
CA LEU A 113 10.50 2.51 21.38
C LEU A 113 11.79 2.55 20.55
N ASN A 114 12.61 1.51 20.68
CA ASN A 114 13.70 1.27 19.75
C ASN A 114 13.18 0.44 18.56
N LEU A 115 13.19 1.05 17.37
CA LEU A 115 12.74 0.44 16.11
C LEU A 115 13.84 0.42 15.03
N ASP A 116 15.10 0.59 15.43
CA ASP A 116 16.24 0.67 14.50
C ASP A 116 16.38 -0.59 13.65
N ASN A 117 16.08 -1.76 14.23
CA ASN A 117 16.12 -3.05 13.55
C ASN A 117 15.07 -3.22 12.45
N VAL A 118 14.05 -2.35 12.41
CA VAL A 118 13.00 -2.35 11.37
C VAL A 118 12.99 -1.07 10.54
N GLN A 119 14.07 -0.29 10.55
CA GLN A 119 14.19 0.95 9.78
C GLN A 119 13.96 0.74 8.28
N ALA A 120 14.50 -0.34 7.70
CA ALA A 120 14.25 -0.68 6.30
C ALA A 120 12.76 -0.91 6.01
N SER A 121 12.03 -1.50 6.96
CA SER A 121 10.58 -1.70 6.82
C SER A 121 9.81 -0.38 6.91
N TYR A 122 10.23 0.54 7.77
CA TYR A 122 9.66 1.89 7.81
C TYR A 122 9.87 2.65 6.49
N MET A 123 11.07 2.57 5.91
CA MET A 123 11.37 3.18 4.61
C MET A 123 10.45 2.61 3.51
N ARG A 124 10.27 1.29 3.49
CA ARG A 124 9.36 0.62 2.56
C ARG A 124 7.90 1.05 2.74
N LEU A 125 7.45 1.27 3.97
CA LEU A 125 6.12 1.83 4.25
C LEU A 125 5.97 3.27 3.75
N ASN A 126 7.04 4.07 3.80
CA ASN A 126 7.02 5.42 3.24
C ASN A 126 7.00 5.41 1.70
N GLU A 127 7.67 4.46 1.04
CA GLU A 127 7.54 4.24 -0.40
C GLU A 127 6.12 3.82 -0.77
N LEU A 128 5.56 2.84 -0.06
CA LEU A 128 4.16 2.43 -0.18
C LEU A 128 3.22 3.64 -0.10
N ARG A 129 3.40 4.50 0.90
CA ARG A 129 2.63 5.75 1.03
C ARG A 129 2.75 6.64 -0.20
N ARG A 130 3.97 6.85 -0.70
CA ARG A 130 4.25 7.72 -1.84
C ARG A 130 3.56 7.21 -3.10
N VAL A 131 3.70 5.93 -3.39
CA VAL A 131 3.03 5.26 -4.53
C VAL A 131 1.51 5.29 -4.34
N ARG A 132 1.01 5.01 -3.13
CA ARG A 132 -0.43 5.08 -2.85
C ARG A 132 -1.01 6.45 -3.19
N ASN A 133 -0.31 7.50 -2.79
CA ASN A 133 -0.79 8.87 -2.96
C ASN A 133 -0.85 9.29 -4.44
N THR A 134 -0.01 8.73 -5.33
CA THR A 134 -0.13 9.01 -6.77
C THR A 134 -1.40 8.39 -7.34
N PHE A 135 -1.81 7.19 -6.89
CA PHE A 135 -3.08 6.60 -7.26
C PHE A 135 -4.27 7.37 -6.68
N THR A 136 -4.25 7.71 -5.38
CA THR A 136 -5.37 8.43 -4.74
C THR A 136 -5.60 9.83 -5.30
N HIS A 137 -4.54 10.57 -5.66
CA HIS A 137 -4.65 11.99 -6.01
C HIS A 137 -4.28 12.34 -7.45
N GLY A 138 -3.54 11.46 -8.14
CA GLY A 138 -3.01 11.72 -9.48
C GLY A 138 -3.38 10.65 -10.52
N GLY A 139 -4.32 9.75 -10.21
CA GLY A 139 -4.73 8.68 -11.14
C GLY A 139 -3.60 7.71 -11.50
N GLY A 140 -2.59 7.59 -10.64
CA GLY A 140 -1.40 6.78 -10.90
C GLY A 140 -0.28 7.50 -11.66
N HIS A 141 -0.48 8.77 -12.04
CA HIS A 141 0.55 9.58 -12.67
C HIS A 141 1.49 10.23 -11.65
N VAL A 142 2.79 10.10 -11.87
CA VAL A 142 3.83 10.75 -11.09
C VAL A 142 3.85 12.25 -11.42
N PRO A 143 3.96 13.12 -10.40
CA PRO A 143 4.14 14.56 -10.63
C PRO A 143 5.43 14.85 -11.40
N SER A 144 5.38 15.82 -12.31
CA SER A 144 6.54 16.22 -13.10
C SER A 144 7.76 16.54 -12.23
N LYS A 145 8.95 16.15 -12.71
CA LYS A 145 10.25 16.29 -12.03
C LYS A 145 10.46 15.34 -10.84
N ARG A 146 9.60 14.35 -10.65
CA ARG A 146 9.78 13.30 -9.60
C ARG A 146 9.90 11.90 -10.17
N GLU A 147 9.95 11.76 -11.50
CA GLU A 147 10.01 10.48 -12.21
C GLU A 147 11.21 9.65 -11.77
N ALA A 148 12.39 10.28 -11.59
CA ALA A 148 13.59 9.61 -11.07
C ALA A 148 13.38 9.07 -9.64
N ASP A 149 12.72 9.85 -8.77
CA ASP A 149 12.46 9.45 -7.38
C ASP A 149 11.53 8.24 -7.26
N PHE A 150 10.65 8.02 -8.25
CA PHE A 150 9.71 6.90 -8.29
C PHE A 150 10.29 5.70 -9.04
N SER A 151 11.07 5.92 -10.10
CA SER A 151 11.78 4.87 -10.83
C SER A 151 12.85 4.17 -9.98
N ALA A 152 13.34 4.85 -8.94
CA ALA A 152 14.28 4.28 -7.98
C ALA A 152 13.62 3.37 -6.93
N ILE A 153 12.28 3.27 -6.91
CA ILE A 153 11.56 2.42 -5.95
C ILE A 153 11.48 1.00 -6.52
N ASP A 154 12.09 0.04 -5.82
CA ASP A 154 12.11 -1.36 -6.24
C ASP A 154 10.69 -1.91 -6.46
N GLY A 155 10.42 -2.40 -7.67
CA GLY A 155 9.13 -2.93 -8.11
C GLY A 155 8.15 -1.90 -8.68
N ILE A 156 8.60 -0.67 -8.94
CA ILE A 156 7.83 0.38 -9.63
C ILE A 156 8.44 0.64 -11.00
N VAL A 157 7.61 0.58 -12.04
CA VAL A 157 8.00 0.86 -13.43
C VAL A 157 7.18 2.03 -13.96
N LEU A 158 7.79 2.91 -14.75
CA LEU A 158 7.09 4.06 -15.35
C LEU A 158 6.91 3.87 -16.85
N SER A 159 5.68 4.04 -17.33
CA SER A 159 5.33 4.19 -18.74
C SER A 159 4.96 5.65 -18.99
N GLY A 160 5.94 6.46 -19.38
CA GLY A 160 5.81 7.92 -19.32
C GLY A 160 5.72 8.38 -17.87
N SER A 161 4.62 9.03 -17.49
CA SER A 161 4.35 9.40 -16.09
C SER A 161 3.51 8.38 -15.32
N LEU A 162 2.92 7.39 -15.99
CA LEU A 162 2.03 6.41 -15.37
C LEU A 162 2.81 5.32 -14.65
N ILE A 163 2.43 5.00 -13.41
CA ILE A 163 3.01 3.89 -12.65
C ILE A 163 2.39 2.56 -13.08
N SER A 164 3.27 1.60 -13.37
CA SER A 164 3.00 0.17 -13.35
C SER A 164 3.63 -0.45 -12.10
N ILE A 165 2.91 -1.35 -11.45
CA ILE A 165 3.31 -1.99 -10.20
C ILE A 165 3.70 -3.45 -10.49
N GLU A 166 4.92 -3.84 -10.12
CA GLU A 166 5.34 -5.24 -10.15
C GLU A 166 4.81 -6.02 -8.95
N ASP A 167 4.70 -7.34 -9.10
CA ASP A 167 4.22 -8.21 -8.02
C ASP A 167 5.15 -8.20 -6.81
N SER A 168 6.45 -8.10 -7.09
CA SER A 168 7.52 -7.93 -6.11
C SER A 168 7.22 -6.76 -5.16
N PHE A 169 6.67 -5.65 -5.67
CA PHE A 169 6.34 -4.48 -4.86
C PHE A 169 5.26 -4.79 -3.83
N ILE A 170 4.16 -5.42 -4.26
CA ILE A 170 3.00 -5.74 -3.43
C ILE A 170 3.38 -6.68 -2.29
N TRP A 171 4.07 -7.77 -2.60
CA TRP A 171 4.47 -8.76 -1.60
C TRP A 171 5.52 -8.21 -0.63
N SER A 172 6.52 -7.49 -1.14
CA SER A 172 7.50 -6.80 -0.31
C SER A 172 6.83 -5.80 0.63
N ALA A 173 5.90 -4.99 0.14
CA ALA A 173 5.19 -4.01 0.95
C ALA A 173 4.37 -4.67 2.07
N LEU A 174 3.65 -5.76 1.78
CA LEU A 174 2.90 -6.51 2.80
C LEU A 174 3.83 -7.14 3.85
N GLU A 175 4.95 -7.72 3.42
CA GLU A 175 5.94 -8.30 4.31
C GLU A 175 6.55 -7.25 5.25
N HIS A 176 6.97 -6.10 4.70
CA HIS A 176 7.53 -5.00 5.49
C HIS A 176 6.49 -4.35 6.41
N ALA A 177 5.23 -4.25 5.99
CA ALA A 177 4.13 -3.83 6.86
C ALA A 177 4.01 -4.76 8.07
N LYS A 178 3.98 -6.07 7.84
CA LYS A 178 3.95 -7.06 8.92
C LYS A 178 5.15 -6.92 9.86
N LYS A 179 6.38 -6.87 9.31
CA LYS A 179 7.62 -6.75 10.10
C LYS A 179 7.60 -5.52 11.00
N TYR A 180 7.29 -4.36 10.44
CA TYR A 180 7.28 -3.10 11.16
C TYR A 180 6.19 -3.09 12.26
N LEU A 181 4.95 -3.45 11.91
CA LEU A 181 3.83 -3.46 12.86
C LEU A 181 4.07 -4.46 14.00
N GLN A 182 4.61 -5.63 13.72
CA GLN A 182 4.93 -6.63 14.76
C GLN A 182 6.06 -6.17 15.69
N ALA A 183 7.08 -5.50 15.18
CA ALA A 183 8.15 -4.95 16.00
C ALA A 183 7.62 -3.83 16.92
N ALA A 184 6.87 -2.88 16.37
CA ALA A 184 6.26 -1.79 17.13
C ALA A 184 5.26 -2.28 18.19
N ALA A 185 4.52 -3.36 17.91
CA ALA A 185 3.60 -3.96 18.87
C ALA A 185 4.27 -4.77 19.99
N ARG A 186 5.56 -5.13 19.87
CA ARG A 186 6.32 -5.92 20.86
C ARG A 186 7.24 -5.09 21.75
N ALA A 187 7.65 -3.92 21.26
CA ALA A 187 8.64 -3.05 21.89
C ALA A 187 8.14 -2.39 23.17
#